data_AF-A0A0B2BWB1-F1
#
_entry.id   AF-A0A0B2BWB1-F1
#
_cell.length_a   1.000
_cell.length_b   1.000
_cell.length_c   1.000
_cell.angle_alpha   90.00
_cell.angle_beta   90.00
_cell.angle_gamma   90.00
#
_symmetry.space_group_name_H-M   'P 1'
#
loop_
_entity.id
_entity.type
_entity.pdbx_description
1 polymer ?
#
loop_
_entity_poly.entity_id
_entity_poly.type
_entity_poly.pdbx_seq_one_letter_code
_entity_poly.pdbx_strand_id
1 'polypeptide(L)'
;MSKVVVADAVWTNPPTRRDLQNRLERLPLSADAKVLMAQLLDTTVDVAGRIMEVGRRILSFVLEMMKRHPATALGAIVGLTVTMLVGSVPLLGVVLGPVVGPLLTAFMISQGALTDMRNSSLGQQIELFGTRLDAALTRD
;
A
#
# COMPACT_ATOMS: atom_id res chain seq x y z
N MET A 1 -38.47 -0.23 -11.94
CA MET A 1 -37.85 -0.67 -10.66
C MET A 1 -37.00 -1.95 -10.76
N SER A 2 -36.51 -2.39 -11.93
CA SER A 2 -35.81 -3.70 -12.06
C SER A 2 -34.29 -3.62 -12.31
N LYS A 3 -33.74 -2.51 -12.84
CA LYS A 3 -32.32 -2.43 -13.23
C LYS A 3 -31.33 -2.32 -12.06
N VAL A 4 -31.77 -1.76 -10.92
CA VAL A 4 -30.90 -1.55 -9.74
C VAL A 4 -30.53 -2.88 -9.09
N VAL A 5 -31.50 -3.79 -8.93
CA VAL A 5 -31.31 -5.12 -8.31
C VAL A 5 -30.28 -5.99 -9.05
N VAL A 6 -30.22 -5.89 -10.39
CA VAL A 6 -29.29 -6.71 -11.19
C VAL A 6 -27.84 -6.25 -11.02
N ALA A 7 -27.60 -4.95 -10.93
CA ALA A 7 -26.26 -4.43 -10.69
C ALA A 7 -25.74 -4.87 -9.32
N ASP A 8 -26.56 -4.69 -8.28
CA ASP A 8 -26.19 -5.03 -6.90
C ASP A 8 -25.88 -6.54 -6.74
N ALA A 9 -26.63 -7.40 -7.42
CA ALA A 9 -26.39 -8.84 -7.43
C ALA A 9 -25.06 -9.24 -8.09
N VAL A 10 -24.63 -8.53 -9.14
CA VAL A 10 -23.35 -8.80 -9.83
C VAL A 10 -22.16 -8.38 -8.97
N TRP A 11 -22.27 -7.27 -8.23
CA TRP A 11 -21.19 -6.79 -7.36
C TRP A 11 -21.01 -7.65 -6.10
N THR A 12 -22.09 -8.24 -5.60
CA THR A 12 -22.09 -9.06 -4.38
C THR A 12 -21.64 -10.50 -4.61
N ASN A 13 -21.95 -11.07 -5.77
CA ASN A 13 -21.48 -12.39 -6.16
C ASN A 13 -20.98 -12.37 -7.61
N PRO A 14 -19.73 -11.94 -7.83
CA PRO A 14 -19.18 -11.82 -9.18
C PRO A 14 -19.13 -13.19 -9.85
N PRO A 15 -19.61 -13.32 -11.11
CA PRO A 15 -19.60 -14.58 -11.83
C PRO A 15 -18.18 -15.09 -12.04
N THR A 16 -17.99 -16.41 -11.98
CA THR A 16 -16.67 -17.00 -12.23
C THR A 16 -16.28 -16.87 -13.70
N ARG A 17 -14.98 -17.02 -14.02
CA ARG A 17 -14.50 -17.06 -15.42
C ARG A 17 -15.30 -18.07 -16.26
N ARG A 18 -15.61 -19.24 -15.70
CA ARG A 18 -16.41 -20.28 -16.37
C ARG A 18 -17.84 -19.82 -16.62
N ASP A 19 -18.47 -19.16 -15.64
CA ASP A 19 -19.82 -18.62 -15.81
C ASP A 19 -19.88 -17.56 -16.91
N LEU A 20 -18.85 -16.71 -16.99
CA LEU A 20 -18.72 -15.69 -18.04
C LEU A 20 -18.49 -16.30 -19.42
N GLN A 21 -17.67 -17.34 -19.53
CA GLN A 21 -17.47 -18.10 -20.78
C GLN A 21 -18.77 -18.76 -21.24
N ASN A 22 -19.47 -19.46 -20.34
CA ASN A 22 -20.76 -20.09 -20.64
C ASN A 22 -21.83 -19.07 -21.08
N ARG A 23 -21.81 -17.86 -20.50
CA ARG A 23 -22.70 -16.76 -20.92
C ARG A 23 -22.34 -16.27 -22.31
N LEU A 24 -21.06 -16.08 -22.60
CA LEU A 24 -20.57 -15.64 -23.90
C LEU A 24 -20.92 -16.64 -25.02
N GLU A 25 -20.81 -17.94 -24.75
CA GLU A 25 -21.17 -19.00 -25.71
C GLU A 25 -22.64 -18.95 -26.13
N ARG A 26 -23.53 -18.59 -25.18
CA ARG A 26 -24.98 -18.52 -25.40
C ARG A 26 -25.43 -17.23 -26.11
N LEU A 27 -24.55 -16.25 -26.27
CA LEU A 27 -24.91 -15.01 -26.96
C LEU A 27 -25.05 -15.25 -28.48
N PRO A 28 -26.03 -14.62 -29.15
CA PRO A 28 -26.20 -14.68 -30.60
C PRO A 28 -25.22 -13.73 -31.31
N LEU A 29 -23.93 -13.92 -31.06
CA LEU A 29 -22.83 -13.16 -31.67
C LEU A 29 -22.11 -14.00 -32.73
N SER A 30 -21.42 -13.34 -33.66
CA SER A 30 -20.52 -14.00 -34.61
C SER A 30 -19.37 -14.73 -33.90
N ALA A 31 -18.79 -15.73 -34.56
CA ALA A 31 -17.66 -16.48 -34.02
C ALA A 31 -16.49 -15.55 -33.65
N ASP A 32 -16.14 -14.61 -34.54
CA ASP A 32 -15.06 -13.65 -34.31
C ASP A 32 -15.32 -12.75 -33.10
N ALA A 33 -16.57 -12.27 -32.93
CA ALA A 33 -16.95 -11.49 -31.77
C ALA A 33 -16.82 -12.30 -30.47
N LYS A 34 -17.19 -13.60 -30.48
CA LYS A 34 -16.99 -14.48 -29.32
C LYS A 34 -15.50 -14.68 -29.01
N VAL A 35 -14.66 -14.85 -30.02
CA VAL A 35 -13.20 -14.98 -29.84
C VAL A 35 -12.61 -13.73 -29.20
N LEU A 36 -12.95 -12.54 -29.71
CA LEU A 36 -12.46 -11.28 -29.15
C LEU A 36 -12.90 -11.08 -27.69
N MET A 37 -14.16 -11.39 -27.37
CA MET A 37 -14.67 -11.29 -26.00
C MET A 37 -14.02 -12.30 -25.06
N ALA A 38 -13.74 -13.51 -25.54
CA ALA A 38 -13.02 -14.53 -24.76
C ALA A 38 -11.58 -14.09 -24.47
N GLN A 39 -10.87 -13.53 -25.46
CA GLN A 39 -9.53 -12.98 -25.26
C GLN A 39 -9.51 -11.81 -24.28
N LEU A 40 -10.51 -10.92 -24.36
CA LEU A 40 -10.65 -9.81 -23.43
C LEU A 40 -10.87 -10.32 -22.00
N LEU A 41 -11.74 -11.31 -21.82
CA LEU A 41 -11.98 -11.95 -20.53
C LEU A 41 -10.69 -12.55 -19.96
N ASP A 42 -9.96 -13.31 -20.78
CA ASP A 42 -8.72 -13.96 -20.36
C ASP A 42 -7.65 -12.94 -19.96
N THR A 43 -7.45 -11.90 -20.78
CA THR A 43 -6.53 -10.80 -20.48
C THR A 43 -6.89 -10.10 -19.17
N THR A 44 -8.20 -9.87 -18.94
CA THR A 44 -8.68 -9.19 -17.73
C THR A 44 -8.44 -10.04 -16.47
N VAL A 45 -8.67 -11.36 -16.55
CA VAL A 45 -8.40 -12.29 -15.45
C VAL A 45 -6.90 -12.35 -15.14
N ASP A 46 -6.06 -12.37 -16.16
CA ASP A 46 -4.60 -12.38 -15.99
C ASP A 46 -4.10 -11.09 -15.31
N VAL A 47 -4.60 -9.93 -15.73
CA VAL A 47 -4.28 -8.64 -15.09
C VAL A 47 -4.75 -8.62 -13.64
N ALA A 48 -5.96 -9.10 -13.36
CA ALA A 48 -6.47 -9.20 -11.99
C ALA A 48 -5.58 -10.10 -11.12
N GLY A 49 -5.14 -11.24 -11.64
CA GLY A 49 -4.21 -12.14 -10.94
C GLY A 49 -2.89 -11.45 -10.56
N ARG A 50 -2.31 -10.67 -11.49
CA ARG A 50 -1.09 -9.89 -11.24
C ARG A 50 -1.33 -8.80 -10.20
N ILE A 51 -2.44 -8.07 -10.28
CA ILE A 51 -2.80 -7.03 -9.30
C ILE A 51 -2.97 -7.65 -7.90
N MET A 52 -3.65 -8.80 -7.80
CA MET A 52 -3.81 -9.50 -6.52
C MET A 52 -2.48 -9.99 -5.96
N GLU A 53 -1.55 -10.43 -6.81
CA GLU A 53 -0.20 -10.79 -6.37
C GLU A 53 0.57 -9.57 -5.84
N VAL A 54 0.54 -8.45 -6.55
CA VAL A 54 1.16 -7.20 -6.10
C VAL A 54 0.56 -6.72 -4.78
N GLY A 55 -0.78 -6.73 -4.67
CA GLY A 55 -1.48 -6.36 -3.44
C GLY A 55 -1.08 -7.23 -2.25
N ARG A 56 -0.97 -8.55 -2.45
CA ARG A 56 -0.47 -9.47 -1.40
C ARG A 56 0.95 -9.15 -0.97
N ARG A 57 1.86 -8.89 -1.92
CA ARG A 57 3.26 -8.51 -1.62
C ARG A 57 3.34 -7.20 -0.83
N ILE A 58 2.58 -6.19 -1.25
CA ILE A 58 2.51 -4.90 -0.54
C ILE A 58 1.99 -5.11 0.88
N LEU A 59 0.89 -5.86 1.06
CA LEU A 59 0.32 -6.08 2.38
C LEU A 59 1.28 -6.87 3.29
N SER A 60 1.93 -7.90 2.76
CA SER A 60 2.97 -8.64 3.50
C SER A 60 4.10 -7.72 3.94
N PHE A 61 4.60 -6.85 3.05
CA PHE A 61 5.64 -5.87 3.37
C PHE A 61 5.18 -4.87 4.44
N VAL A 62 3.97 -4.32 4.32
CA VAL A 62 3.42 -3.36 5.29
C VAL A 62 3.26 -4.02 6.67
N LEU A 63 2.71 -5.23 6.73
CA LEU A 63 2.55 -5.96 7.99
C LEU A 63 3.91 -6.30 8.62
N GLU A 64 4.91 -6.61 7.82
CA GLU A 64 6.28 -6.85 8.29
C GLU A 64 6.95 -5.56 8.79
N MET A 65 6.79 -4.45 8.06
CA MET A 65 7.26 -3.12 8.46
C MET A 65 6.62 -2.69 9.78
N MET A 66 5.30 -2.81 9.93
CA MET A 66 4.62 -2.46 11.18
C MET A 66 5.11 -3.28 12.38
N LYS A 67 5.47 -4.55 12.16
CA LYS A 67 6.00 -5.43 13.22
C LYS A 67 7.44 -5.09 13.61
N ARG A 68 8.30 -4.79 12.62
CA ARG A 68 9.74 -4.57 12.86
C ARG A 68 10.08 -3.11 13.19
N HIS A 69 9.34 -2.17 12.61
CA HIS A 69 9.62 -0.74 12.61
C HIS A 69 8.31 0.05 12.83
N PRO A 70 7.68 -0.07 14.01
CA PRO A 70 6.38 0.52 14.28
C PRO A 70 6.38 2.05 14.20
N ALA A 71 7.44 2.74 14.64
CA ALA A 71 7.50 4.20 14.56
C ALA A 71 7.71 4.68 13.11
N THR A 72 8.47 3.95 12.31
CA THR A 72 8.63 4.20 10.86
C THR A 72 7.30 4.08 10.13
N ALA A 73 6.53 3.03 10.42
CA ALA A 73 5.21 2.82 9.83
C ALA A 73 4.25 3.96 10.20
N LEU A 74 4.25 4.39 11.47
CA LEU A 74 3.47 5.57 11.91
C LEU A 74 3.95 6.85 11.21
N GLY A 75 5.26 7.05 11.08
CA GLY A 75 5.84 8.17 10.35
C GLY A 75 5.37 8.23 8.89
N ALA A 76 5.30 7.07 8.21
CA ALA A 76 4.78 6.97 6.86
C ALA A 76 3.29 7.35 6.79
N ILE A 77 2.45 6.81 7.68
CA ILE A 77 1.02 7.11 7.73
C ILE A 77 0.79 8.60 7.96
N VAL A 78 1.41 9.16 9.00
CA VAL A 78 1.29 10.59 9.34
C VAL A 78 1.81 11.47 8.21
N GLY A 79 2.96 11.14 7.64
CA GLY A 79 3.56 11.88 6.53
C GLY A 79 2.65 11.94 5.30
N LEU A 80 2.06 10.80 4.92
CA LEU A 80 1.12 10.74 3.80
C LEU A 80 -0.18 11.50 4.09
N THR A 81 -0.77 11.33 5.29
CA THR A 81 -1.98 12.06 5.70
C THR A 81 -1.76 13.56 5.70
N VAL A 82 -0.66 14.05 6.28
CA VAL A 82 -0.32 15.48 6.28
C VAL A 82 -0.07 15.99 4.87
N THR A 83 0.61 15.21 4.02
CA THR A 83 0.83 15.58 2.62
C THR A 83 -0.49 15.72 1.86
N MET A 84 -1.43 14.80 2.08
CA MET A 84 -2.75 14.86 1.47
C MET A 84 -3.55 16.10 1.95
N LEU A 85 -3.42 16.46 3.23
CA LEU A 85 -4.03 17.66 3.81
C LEU A 85 -3.42 18.95 3.25
N VAL A 86 -2.10 19.02 3.08
CA VAL A 86 -1.42 20.17 2.45
C VAL A 86 -1.84 20.29 0.99
N GLY A 87 -1.94 19.15 0.29
CA GLY A 87 -2.40 19.10 -1.10
C GLY A 87 -3.84 19.55 -1.30
N SER A 88 -4.70 19.52 -0.27
CA SER A 88 -6.10 19.96 -0.39
C SER A 88 -6.28 21.48 -0.36
N VAL A 89 -5.23 22.27 -0.09
CA VAL A 89 -5.31 23.74 -0.12
C VAL A 89 -5.36 24.24 -1.57
N PRO A 90 -6.42 24.95 -2.01
CA PRO A 90 -6.51 25.49 -3.36
C PRO A 90 -5.37 26.48 -3.65
N LEU A 91 -4.85 26.48 -4.88
CA LEU A 91 -3.70 27.27 -5.34
C LEU A 91 -2.36 26.90 -4.69
N LEU A 92 -2.25 26.97 -3.36
CA LEU A 92 -1.00 26.69 -2.63
C LEU A 92 -0.61 25.21 -2.68
N GLY A 93 -1.58 24.31 -2.52
CA GLY A 93 -1.34 22.86 -2.56
C GLY A 93 -0.89 22.36 -3.93
N VAL A 94 -1.30 23.00 -5.02
CA VAL A 94 -0.90 22.63 -6.39
C VAL A 94 0.56 23.01 -6.66
N VAL A 95 0.99 24.18 -6.19
CA VAL A 95 2.35 24.69 -6.41
C VAL A 95 3.35 24.08 -5.42
N LEU A 96 2.99 24.04 -4.14
CA LEU A 96 3.87 23.58 -3.08
C LEU A 96 3.78 22.07 -2.86
N GLY A 97 2.63 21.44 -3.09
CA GLY A 97 2.41 20.01 -2.85
C GLY A 97 3.42 19.08 -3.51
N PRO A 98 3.78 19.26 -4.79
CA PRO A 98 4.77 18.41 -5.48
C PRO A 98 6.18 18.48 -4.89
N VAL A 99 6.53 19.56 -4.18
CA VAL A 99 7.86 19.75 -3.57
C VAL A 99 7.81 19.45 -2.07
N VAL A 100 6.90 20.09 -1.36
CA VAL A 100 6.76 20.01 0.11
C VAL A 100 6.20 18.65 0.53
N GLY A 101 5.29 18.05 -0.23
CA GLY A 101 4.69 16.75 0.10
C GLY A 101 5.71 15.62 0.23
N PRO A 102 6.56 15.38 -0.78
CA PRO A 102 7.64 14.40 -0.67
C PRO A 102 8.61 14.69 0.49
N LEU A 103 8.95 15.96 0.73
CA LEU A 103 9.84 16.34 1.83
C LEU A 103 9.22 16.07 3.20
N LEU A 104 7.94 16.41 3.40
CA LEU A 104 7.22 16.15 4.64
C LEU A 104 7.07 14.64 4.89
N THR A 105 6.73 13.88 3.85
CA THR A 105 6.61 12.42 3.95
C THR A 105 7.96 11.78 4.28
N ALA A 106 9.03 12.19 3.58
CA ALA A 106 10.37 11.70 3.84
C ALA A 106 10.85 12.08 5.25
N PHE A 107 10.56 13.29 5.71
CA PHE A 107 10.89 13.76 7.06
C PHE A 107 10.20 12.90 8.13
N MET A 108 8.89 12.71 8.02
CA MET A 108 8.13 11.91 9.01
C MET A 108 8.59 10.44 9.04
N ILE A 109 8.85 9.84 7.88
CA ILE A 109 9.44 8.49 7.79
C ILE A 109 10.80 8.45 8.48
N SER A 110 11.67 9.43 8.22
CA SER A 110 13.02 9.50 8.80
C SER A 110 12.97 9.64 10.32
N GLN A 111 12.06 10.45 10.86
CA GLN A 111 11.87 10.58 12.31
C GLN A 111 11.39 9.27 12.94
N GLY A 112 10.49 8.56 12.26
CA GLY A 112 10.05 7.23 12.69
C GLY A 112 11.19 6.21 12.68
N ALA A 113 11.98 6.18 11.61
CA ALA A 113 13.15 5.31 11.48
C ALA A 113 14.20 5.58 12.56
N LEU A 114 14.52 6.84 12.81
CA LEU A 114 15.45 7.21 13.87
C LEU A 114 14.94 6.78 15.26
N THR A 115 13.64 6.88 15.49
CA THR A 115 13.01 6.43 16.74
C THR A 115 13.12 4.92 16.89
N ASP A 116 12.81 4.15 15.85
CA ASP A 116 12.95 2.69 15.87
C ASP A 116 14.41 2.25 16.10
N MET A 117 15.39 2.95 15.50
CA MET A 117 16.81 2.67 15.71
C MET A 117 17.25 2.94 17.16
N ARG A 118 16.84 4.07 17.74
CA ARG A 118 17.20 4.43 19.14
C ARG A 118 16.61 3.46 20.15
N ASN A 119 15.40 2.97 19.91
CA ASN A 119 14.73 2.03 20.81
C ASN A 119 15.15 0.56 20.59
N SER A 120 16.01 0.30 19.61
CA SER A 120 16.52 -1.04 19.30
C SER A 120 17.75 -1.43 20.15
N SER A 121 18.26 -2.64 19.93
CA SER A 121 19.47 -3.17 20.60
C SER A 121 20.72 -2.31 20.38
N LEU A 122 20.78 -1.48 19.33
CA LEU A 122 21.88 -0.54 19.12
C LEU A 122 21.87 0.59 20.15
N GLY A 123 20.70 1.14 20.48
CA GLY A 123 20.58 2.14 21.54
C GLY A 123 21.03 1.58 22.90
N GLN A 124 20.58 0.36 23.21
CA GLN A 124 20.99 -0.34 24.43
C GLN A 124 22.49 -0.63 24.47
N GLN A 125 23.11 -1.01 23.34
CA GLN A 125 24.55 -1.25 23.27
C GLN A 125 25.37 0.04 23.44
N ILE A 126 24.93 1.16 22.87
CA ILE A 126 25.57 2.46 23.02
C ILE A 126 25.49 2.92 24.48
N GLU A 127 24.34 2.74 25.12
CA GLU A 127 24.15 3.06 26.54
C GLU A 127 25.05 2.20 27.43
N LEU A 128 25.05 0.88 27.23
CA LEU A 128 25.92 -0.06 27.96
C LEU A 128 27.41 0.25 27.76
N PHE A 129 27.81 0.63 26.55
CA PHE A 129 29.18 1.04 26.27
C PHE A 129 29.54 2.34 27.01
N GLY A 130 28.65 3.33 27.01
CA GLY A 130 28.83 4.57 27.77
C GLY A 130 29.00 4.30 29.26
N THR A 131 28.14 3.47 29.85
CA THR A 131 28.26 3.08 31.27
C THR A 131 29.59 2.38 31.58
N ARG A 132 30.11 1.55 30.66
CA ARG A 132 31.41 0.88 30.84
C ARG A 132 32.59 1.84 30.74
N LEU A 133 32.52 2.84 29.86
CA LEU A 133 33.54 3.88 29.75
C LEU A 133 33.59 4.74 31.00
N ASP A 134 32.44 5.20 31.49
CA ASP A 134 32.37 6.01 32.72
C ASP A 134 32.93 5.27 33.93
N ALA A 135 32.64 3.97 34.05
CA ALA A 135 33.18 3.11 35.10
C ALA A 135 34.70 2.87 34.98
N ALA A 136 35.27 2.98 33.77
CA ALA A 136 36.72 2.88 33.57
C ALA A 136 37.43 4.20 33.90
N LEU A 137 36.81 5.34 33.60
CA LEU A 137 37.37 6.68 33.82
C LEU A 137 37.29 7.15 35.29
N THR A 138 36.36 6.61 36.07
CA THR A 138 36.20 6.91 37.51
C THR A 138 37.05 6.02 38.43
N ARG A 139 37.87 5.13 37.87
CA ARG A 139 38.68 4.15 38.61
C ARG A 139 40.13 4.59 38.83
N ASP A 140 40.49 5.79 38.39
CA ASP A 140 41.72 6.53 38.67
C ASP A 140 41.41 7.76 39.55
#